data_AF-A0A7V8NQS7-F1
#
_entry.id   AF-A0A7V8NQS7-F1
#
_cell.length_a   1.000
_cell.length_b   1.000
_cell.length_c   1.000
_cell.angle_alpha   90.00
_cell.angle_beta   90.00
_cell.angle_gamma   90.00
#
_symmetry.space_group_name_H-M   'P 1'
#
loop_
_entity.id
_entity.type
_entity.pdbx_description
1 polymer ?
#
loop_
_entity_poly.entity_id
_entity_poly.type
_entity_poly.pdbx_seq_one_letter_code
_entity_poly.pdbx_strand_id
1 'polypeptide(L)'
;MSRFALRECPQLPPTIAERIKDYRAQNVADWVMYRKALASAAEARGWPVHWYDVKSVLGAARQALRVENLDAHFLQVRRAVGPPWDKDHKLAMAAAIVTA
;
A
#
# COMPACT_ATOMS: atom_id res chain seq x y z
N MET A 1 14.98 3.63 -11.64
CA MET A 1 15.19 3.64 -10.18
C MET A 1 14.03 2.89 -9.55
N SER A 2 14.31 1.93 -8.66
CA SER A 2 13.25 1.19 -7.95
C SER A 2 12.68 2.04 -6.82
N ARG A 3 11.36 1.98 -6.61
CA ARG A 3 10.64 2.64 -5.52
C ARG A 3 9.67 1.66 -4.89
N PHE A 4 9.32 1.88 -3.62
CA PHE A 4 8.39 1.06 -2.87
C PHE A 4 7.18 1.89 -2.43
N ALA A 5 5.99 1.41 -2.71
CA ALA A 5 4.76 1.97 -2.16
C ALA A 5 4.21 1.03 -1.08
N LEU A 6 4.09 1.52 0.15
CA LEU A 6 3.61 0.74 1.30
C LEU A 6 2.38 1.39 1.90
N ARG A 7 1.38 0.58 2.24
CA ARG A 7 0.20 1.09 2.93
C ARG A 7 0.57 1.60 4.31
N GLU A 8 0.07 2.79 4.65
CA GLU A 8 0.24 3.39 5.97
C GLU A 8 -0.09 2.43 7.12
N CYS A 9 0.75 2.50 8.14
CA CYS A 9 0.60 1.70 9.35
C CYS A 9 -0.18 2.49 10.40
N PRO A 10 -1.18 1.90 11.08
CA PRO A 10 -1.76 2.51 12.27
C PRO A 10 -0.67 2.67 13.32
N GLN A 11 -0.82 3.69 14.15
CA GLN A 11 -0.01 3.79 15.35
C GLN A 11 -0.37 2.66 16.31
N LEU A 12 0.66 2.03 16.84
CA LEU A 12 0.55 1.01 17.88
C LEU A 12 0.90 1.65 19.22
N PRO A 13 0.31 1.18 20.32
CA PRO A 13 0.77 1.52 21.66
C PRO A 13 2.29 1.34 21.81
N PRO A 14 2.98 2.18 22.61
CA PRO A 14 4.44 2.19 22.63
C PRO A 14 5.03 0.92 23.22
N THR A 15 4.36 0.28 24.19
CA THR A 15 4.89 -0.93 24.85
C THR A 15 4.20 -2.22 24.39
N ILE A 16 4.91 -3.34 24.55
CA ILE A 16 4.35 -4.67 24.29
C ILE A 16 3.19 -4.96 25.24
N ALA A 17 3.31 -4.59 26.52
CA ALA A 17 2.26 -4.80 27.51
C ALA A 17 0.95 -4.07 27.16
N GLU A 18 1.04 -2.83 26.65
CA GLU A 18 -0.14 -2.09 26.19
C GLU A 18 -0.72 -2.66 24.90
N ARG A 19 0.13 -3.09 23.94
CA ARG A 19 -0.34 -3.76 22.72
C ARG A 19 -1.08 -5.06 23.03
N ILE A 20 -0.62 -5.83 24.01
CA ILE A 20 -1.29 -7.06 24.46
C ILE A 20 -2.65 -6.74 25.10
N LYS A 21 -2.86 -5.55 25.67
CA LYS A 21 -4.17 -5.18 26.24
C LYS A 21 -5.14 -4.62 25.20
N ASP A 22 -4.65 -4.14 24.06
CA ASP A 22 -5.45 -3.57 22.98
C ASP A 22 -5.71 -4.62 21.88
N TYR A 23 -6.96 -5.08 21.79
CA TYR A 23 -7.38 -6.07 20.80
C TYR A 23 -7.07 -5.65 19.36
N ARG A 24 -7.28 -4.38 19.01
CA ARG A 24 -6.96 -3.89 17.66
C ARG A 24 -5.46 -3.92 17.43
N ALA A 25 -4.67 -3.48 18.40
CA ALA A 25 -3.21 -3.47 18.30
C ALA A 25 -2.65 -4.88 18.11
N GLN A 26 -3.16 -5.89 18.83
CA GLN A 26 -2.77 -7.29 18.65
C GLN A 26 -2.99 -7.76 17.20
N ASN A 27 -4.18 -7.51 16.65
CA ASN A 27 -4.54 -7.99 15.31
C ASN A 27 -3.75 -7.30 14.19
N VAL A 28 -3.26 -6.08 14.41
CA VAL A 28 -2.53 -5.32 13.38
C VAL A 28 -1.02 -5.30 13.56
N ALA A 29 -0.50 -5.77 14.70
CA ALA A 29 0.92 -5.70 15.04
C ALA A 29 1.79 -6.40 13.99
N ASP A 30 1.41 -7.61 13.57
CA ASP A 30 2.21 -8.44 12.67
C ASP A 30 2.41 -7.76 11.31
N TRP A 31 1.33 -7.31 10.68
CA TRP A 31 1.45 -6.68 9.36
C TRP A 31 2.13 -5.30 9.44
N VAL A 32 1.99 -4.57 10.56
CA VAL A 32 2.76 -3.34 10.80
C VAL A 32 4.25 -3.64 10.89
N MET A 33 4.63 -4.72 11.60
CA MET A 33 6.01 -5.18 11.69
C MET A 33 6.57 -5.51 10.30
N TYR A 34 5.86 -6.29 9.50
CA TYR A 34 6.33 -6.65 8.15
C TYR A 34 6.53 -5.44 7.24
N ARG A 35 5.63 -4.46 7.26
CA ARG A 35 5.80 -3.25 6.44
C ARG A 35 6.96 -2.37 6.89
N LYS A 36 7.18 -2.25 8.21
CA LYS A 36 8.35 -1.53 8.72
C LYS A 36 9.65 -2.21 8.31
N ALA A 37 9.72 -3.55 8.40
CA ALA A 37 10.88 -4.31 7.95
C ALA A 37 11.15 -4.12 6.44
N LEU A 38 10.10 -4.16 5.61
CA LEU A 38 10.21 -3.89 4.17
C LEU A 38 10.68 -2.47 3.87
N ALA A 39 10.13 -1.46 4.57
CA ALA A 39 10.54 -0.07 4.41
C ALA A 39 12.03 0.10 4.72
N SER A 40 12.49 -0.39 5.87
CA SER A 40 13.91 -0.33 6.25
C SER A 40 14.81 -1.04 5.25
N ALA A 41 14.39 -2.20 4.72
CA ALA A 41 15.15 -2.93 3.71
C ALA A 41 15.23 -2.19 2.36
N ALA A 42 14.17 -1.48 1.96
CA ALA A 42 14.13 -0.64 0.76
C ALA A 42 15.01 0.60 0.93
N GLU A 43 14.89 1.30 2.06
CA GLU A 43 15.70 2.49 2.38
C GLU A 43 17.19 2.15 2.44
N ALA A 44 17.57 1.02 3.05
CA ALA A 44 18.96 0.55 3.06
C ALA A 44 19.52 0.25 1.64
N ARG A 45 18.65 0.05 0.66
CA ARG A 45 19.00 -0.13 -0.77
C ARG A 45 18.92 1.17 -1.57
N GLY A 46 18.62 2.30 -0.92
CA GLY A 46 18.41 3.59 -1.56
C GLY A 46 17.13 3.66 -2.40
N TRP A 47 16.15 2.80 -2.13
CA TRP A 47 14.85 2.83 -2.80
C TRP A 47 13.90 3.75 -2.02
N PRO A 48 13.38 4.83 -2.64
CA PRO A 48 12.38 5.68 -2.01
C PRO A 48 11.17 4.88 -1.55
N VAL A 49 10.78 5.07 -0.29
CA VAL A 49 9.57 4.48 0.29
C VAL A 49 8.50 5.55 0.38
N HIS A 50 7.36 5.29 -0.25
CA HIS A 50 6.19 6.13 -0.23
C HIS A 50 5.08 5.42 0.56
N TRP A 51 4.55 6.12 1.55
CA TRP A 51 3.43 5.62 2.35
C TRP A 51 2.11 6.14 1.77
N TYR A 52 1.15 5.24 1.55
CA TYR A 52 -0.16 5.62 1.01
C TYR A 52 -1.31 5.29 1.96
N ASP A 53 -2.29 6.19 2.01
CA ASP A 53 -3.58 5.95 2.65
C ASP A 53 -4.52 5.18 1.69
N VAL A 54 -5.11 4.10 2.19
CA VAL A 54 -6.00 3.23 1.39
C VAL A 54 -7.29 3.93 0.96
N LYS A 55 -7.76 4.90 1.75
CA LYS A 55 -9.04 5.55 1.48
C LYS A 55 -8.93 6.53 0.30
N SER A 56 -7.76 7.14 0.11
CA SER A 56 -7.53 8.16 -0.91
C SER A 56 -6.78 7.68 -2.16
N VAL A 57 -5.99 6.60 -2.06
CA VAL A 57 -5.05 6.19 -3.13
C VAL A 57 -5.71 5.94 -4.49
N LEU A 58 -6.93 5.37 -4.53
CA LEU A 58 -7.65 5.15 -5.79
C LEU A 58 -8.06 6.49 -6.44
N GLY A 59 -8.50 7.45 -5.63
CA GLY A 59 -8.83 8.80 -6.11
C GLY A 59 -7.60 9.52 -6.65
N ALA A 60 -6.47 9.42 -5.93
CA ALA A 60 -5.19 9.98 -6.35
C ALA A 60 -4.68 9.34 -7.65
N ALA A 61 -4.77 8.01 -7.79
CA ALA A 61 -4.38 7.31 -9.01
C ALA A 61 -5.25 7.71 -10.20
N ARG A 62 -6.56 7.86 -10.01
CA ARG A 62 -7.48 8.36 -11.03
C ARG A 62 -7.08 9.75 -11.52
N GLN A 63 -6.73 10.66 -10.60
CA GLN A 63 -6.25 12.00 -10.93
C GLN A 63 -4.91 11.97 -11.66
N ALA A 64 -3.95 11.16 -11.20
CA ALA A 64 -2.64 11.02 -11.81
C ALA A 64 -2.72 10.50 -13.26
N LEU A 65 -3.58 9.51 -13.52
CA LEU A 65 -3.82 8.97 -14.86
C LEU A 65 -4.74 9.84 -15.73
N ARG A 66 -5.42 10.82 -15.15
CA ARG A 66 -6.44 11.65 -15.84
C ARG A 66 -7.52 10.81 -16.52
N VAL A 67 -7.95 9.73 -15.85
CA VAL A 67 -9.03 8.86 -16.35
C VAL A 67 -10.32 9.12 -15.60
N GLU A 68 -11.46 9.04 -16.29
CA GLU A 68 -12.76 9.16 -15.64
C GLU A 68 -13.12 7.89 -14.85
N ASN A 69 -12.80 6.72 -15.42
CA ASN A 69 -13.13 5.41 -14.87
C ASN A 69 -11.87 4.56 -14.65
N LEU A 70 -11.43 4.47 -13.39
CA LEU A 70 -10.25 3.70 -13.01
C LEU A 70 -10.48 2.18 -13.08
N ASP A 71 -11.72 1.70 -12.90
CA ASP A 71 -12.02 0.26 -13.04
C ASP A 71 -11.92 -0.21 -14.49
N ALA A 72 -12.28 0.64 -15.46
CA ALA A 72 -12.06 0.35 -16.88
C ALA A 72 -10.56 0.23 -17.19
N HIS A 73 -9.74 1.08 -16.58
CA HIS A 73 -8.28 0.97 -16.67
C HIS A 73 -7.79 -0.38 -16.12
N PHE A 74 -8.21 -0.78 -14.90
CA PHE A 74 -7.84 -2.08 -14.35
C PHE A 74 -8.32 -3.27 -15.18
N LEU A 75 -9.49 -3.17 -15.82
CA LEU A 75 -9.97 -4.21 -16.73
C LEU A 75 -9.07 -4.34 -17.97
N GLN A 76 -8.58 -3.21 -18.50
CA GLN A 76 -7.61 -3.23 -19.59
C GLN A 76 -6.29 -3.86 -19.15
N VAL A 77 -5.77 -3.52 -17.97
CA VAL A 77 -4.55 -4.14 -17.45
C VAL A 77 -4.76 -5.65 -17.23
N ARG A 78 -5.92 -6.07 -16.69
CA ARG A 78 -6.27 -7.50 -16.57
C ARG A 78 -6.25 -8.22 -17.90
N ARG A 79 -6.77 -7.60 -18.97
CA ARG A 79 -6.76 -8.20 -20.31
C ARG A 79 -5.33 -8.34 -20.87
N ALA A 80 -4.45 -7.39 -20.54
CA ALA A 80 -3.07 -7.38 -21.02
C ALA A 80 -2.13 -8.31 -20.22
N VAL A 81 -2.24 -8.32 -18.89
CA VAL A 81 -1.30 -9.00 -17.97
C VAL A 81 -1.87 -10.33 -17.46
N GLY A 82 -3.18 -10.52 -17.51
CA GLY A 82 -3.88 -11.69 -16.99
C GLY A 82 -4.43 -11.49 -15.57
N PRO A 83 -5.29 -12.41 -15.10
CA PRO A 83 -5.76 -12.44 -13.72
C PRO A 83 -4.66 -12.86 -12.73
N PRO A 84 -4.79 -12.59 -11.42
CA PRO A 84 -5.92 -11.93 -10.74
C PRO A 84 -5.83 -10.38 -10.70
N TRP A 85 -6.99 -9.72 -10.55
CA TRP A 85 -7.13 -8.26 -10.38
C TRP A 85 -8.22 -7.95 -9.35
N ASP A 86 -8.10 -8.57 -8.18
CA ASP A 86 -8.95 -8.28 -7.02
C ASP A 86 -8.60 -6.92 -6.38
N LYS A 87 -9.20 -6.64 -5.23
CA LYS A 87 -9.04 -5.37 -4.53
C LYS A 87 -7.58 -5.06 -4.17
N ASP A 88 -6.79 -6.05 -3.78
CA ASP A 88 -5.42 -5.81 -3.31
C ASP A 88 -4.49 -5.52 -4.49
N HIS A 89 -4.67 -6.21 -5.61
CA HIS A 89 -3.95 -5.92 -6.86
C HIS A 89 -4.23 -4.50 -7.36
N LYS A 90 -5.51 -4.10 -7.34
CA LYS A 90 -5.93 -2.75 -7.74
C LYS A 90 -5.34 -1.67 -6.83
N LEU A 91 -5.33 -1.90 -5.51
CA LEU A 91 -4.73 -0.97 -4.55
C LEU A 91 -3.22 -0.85 -4.74
N ALA A 92 -2.52 -1.98 -4.95
CA ALA A 92 -1.08 -1.98 -5.19
C ALA A 92 -0.71 -1.20 -6.48
N MET A 93 -1.45 -1.43 -7.57
CA MET A 93 -1.26 -0.69 -8.82
C MET A 93 -1.55 0.81 -8.65
N ALA A 94 -2.64 1.17 -7.98
CA ALA A 94 -2.94 2.57 -7.69
C ALA A 94 -1.82 3.26 -6.89
N ALA A 95 -1.28 2.57 -5.89
CA ALA A 95 -0.15 3.08 -5.12
C ALA A 95 1.12 3.24 -5.98
N ALA A 96 1.39 2.29 -6.89
CA ALA A 96 2.49 2.38 -7.83
C ALA A 96 2.33 3.58 -8.78
N ILE A 97 1.13 3.83 -9.31
CA ILE A 97 0.83 4.97 -10.18
C ILE A 97 1.10 6.31 -9.47
N VAL A 98 0.65 6.46 -8.21
CA VAL A 98 0.79 7.71 -7.45
C VAL A 98 2.24 8.01 -7.10
N THR A 99 3.11 6.99 -7.11
CA THR A 99 4.52 7.08 -6.68
C THR A 99 5.51 6.93 -7.85
N ALA A 100 4.99 6.87 -9.08
CA ALA A 100 5.75 6.72 -10.32
C ALA A 100 6.50 8.00 -10.72
#